data_AF-A0A2V6RWY3-F1
#
_entry.id   AF-A0A2V6RWY3-F1
#
_cell.length_a   1.000
_cell.length_b   1.000
_cell.length_c   1.000
_cell.angle_alpha   90.00
_cell.angle_beta   90.00
_cell.angle_gamma   90.00
#
_symmetry.space_group_name_H-M   'P 1'
#
loop_
_entity.id
_entity.type
_entity.pdbx_description
1 polymer ?
#
loop_
_entity_poly.entity_id
_entity_poly.type
_entity_poly.pdbx_seq_one_letter_code
_entity_poly.pdbx_strand_id
1 'polypeptide(L)'
;MSPRARLAAGVLLATLSLAACGRKGPPAAPEARVPRAAGDLAVVVRASTIELSWTNPTRRVDGTPLRDLTLARVFRVDDAGGGEPKPAMQVDGRIAGYT
;
A
#
# COMPACT_ATOMS: atom_id res chain seq x y z
N MET A 1 -36.63 38.63 7.44
CA MET A 1 -36.29 37.49 8.32
C MET A 1 -36.30 37.96 9.77
N SER A 2 -37.10 37.31 10.62
CA SER A 2 -37.19 37.65 12.03
C SER A 2 -35.85 37.35 12.75
N PRO A 3 -35.51 38.07 13.83
CA PRO A 3 -34.30 37.80 14.62
C PRO A 3 -34.24 36.35 15.12
N ARG A 4 -35.41 35.74 15.37
CA ARG A 4 -35.55 34.32 15.73
C ARG A 4 -35.09 33.37 14.63
N ALA A 5 -35.37 33.68 13.37
CA ALA A 5 -34.93 32.86 12.23
C ALA A 5 -33.41 32.90 12.02
N ARG A 6 -32.77 34.04 12.30
CA ARG A 6 -31.31 34.20 12.23
C ARG A 6 -30.59 33.41 13.33
N LEU A 7 -31.12 33.45 14.56
CA LEU A 7 -30.62 32.66 15.68
C LEU A 7 -30.76 31.16 15.42
N ALA A 8 -31.92 30.71 14.93
CA ALA A 8 -32.14 29.31 14.59
C ALA A 8 -31.16 28.81 13.51
N ALA A 9 -30.93 29.60 12.46
CA ALA A 9 -29.97 29.26 11.41
C ALA A 9 -28.52 29.22 11.93
N GLY A 10 -28.14 30.14 12.81
CA GLY A 10 -26.81 30.17 13.42
C GLY A 10 -26.56 28.95 14.32
N VAL A 11 -27.53 28.57 15.14
CA VAL A 11 -27.45 27.38 16.00
C VAL A 11 -27.35 26.10 15.14
N LEU A 12 -28.14 26.00 14.08
CA LEU A 12 -28.10 24.86 13.17
C LEU A 12 -26.73 24.73 12.47
N LEU A 13 -26.17 25.84 11.99
CA LEU A 13 -24.86 25.82 11.33
C LEU A 13 -23.74 25.42 12.30
N ALA A 14 -23.81 25.90 13.55
CA ALA A 14 -22.88 25.54 14.60
C ALA A 14 -22.97 24.03 14.94
N THR A 15 -24.17 23.49 15.15
CA THR A 15 -24.34 22.05 15.49
C THR A 15 -23.87 21.13 14.37
N LEU A 16 -24.10 21.47 13.09
CA LEU A 16 -23.57 20.68 11.96
C LEU A 16 -22.05 20.70 11.90
N SER A 17 -21.41 21.83 12.22
CA SER A 17 -19.95 21.94 12.19
C SER A 17 -19.25 21.09 13.27
N LEU A 18 -19.89 20.88 14.44
CA LEU A 18 -19.36 20.02 15.50
C LEU A 18 -19.43 18.52 15.18
N ALA A 19 -20.33 18.09 14.28
CA ALA A 19 -20.52 16.67 13.95
C ALA A 19 -19.57 16.16 12.86
N ALA A 20 -18.91 17.03 12.10
CA ALA A 20 -18.22 16.67 10.86
C ALA A 20 -16.68 16.87 10.85
N CYS A 21 -16.08 17.42 11.90
CA CYS A 21 -14.64 17.72 11.88
C CYS A 21 -13.77 16.49 12.19
N GLY A 22 -13.36 15.77 11.13
CA GLY A 22 -12.02 15.17 11.07
C GLY A 22 -11.74 13.95 11.95
N ARG A 23 -12.73 13.10 12.25
CA ARG A 23 -12.48 11.81 12.91
C ARG A 23 -11.57 10.96 12.03
N LYS A 24 -10.29 10.90 12.37
CA LYS A 24 -9.34 9.97 11.76
C LYS A 24 -9.87 8.55 11.98
N GLY A 25 -9.97 7.80 10.88
CA GLY A 25 -10.27 6.37 10.96
C GLY A 25 -9.22 5.64 11.80
N PRO A 26 -9.52 4.41 12.24
CA PRO A 26 -8.52 3.58 12.90
C PRO A 26 -7.25 3.47 12.04
N PRO A 27 -6.05 3.42 12.66
CA PRO A 27 -4.81 3.23 11.92
C PRO A 27 -4.91 1.93 11.10
N ALA A 28 -4.69 2.03 9.79
CA ALA A 28 -4.55 0.83 8.95
C ALA A 28 -3.14 0.29 9.09
N ALA A 29 -3.01 -1.02 9.26
CA ALA A 29 -1.72 -1.68 9.33
C ALA A 29 -0.91 -1.41 8.04
N PRO A 30 0.39 -1.09 8.13
CA PRO A 30 1.22 -0.79 6.95
C PRO A 30 1.16 -1.89 5.88
N GLU A 31 1.18 -3.15 6.32
CA GLU A 31 1.11 -4.35 5.49
C GLU A 31 -0.19 -4.46 4.69
N ALA A 32 -1.29 -3.85 5.12
CA ALA A 32 -2.54 -3.85 4.35
C ALA A 32 -2.42 -3.05 3.05
N ARG A 33 -1.51 -2.06 3.00
CA ARG A 33 -1.36 -1.16 1.86
C ARG A 33 -0.35 -1.65 0.82
N VAL A 34 0.33 -2.77 1.02
CA VAL A 34 1.36 -3.23 0.07
C VAL A 34 0.72 -3.88 -1.17
N PRO A 35 1.36 -3.77 -2.35
CA PRO A 35 0.97 -4.54 -3.52
C PRO A 35 0.95 -6.04 -3.22
N ARG A 36 0.01 -6.76 -3.85
CA ARG A 36 0.07 -8.23 -3.84
C ARG A 36 1.34 -8.69 -4.57
N ALA A 37 1.92 -9.81 -4.12
CA ALA A 37 3.03 -10.45 -4.83
C ALA A 37 2.66 -10.81 -6.27
N ALA A 38 3.61 -10.68 -7.21
CA ALA A 38 3.46 -11.18 -8.56
C ALA A 38 3.39 -12.72 -8.54
N GLY A 39 2.30 -13.29 -9.06
CA GLY A 39 2.04 -14.73 -8.98
C GLY A 39 2.63 -15.56 -10.12
N ASP A 40 3.12 -14.89 -11.17
CA ASP A 40 3.55 -15.49 -12.44
C ASP A 40 5.01 -15.14 -12.78
N LEU A 41 5.84 -14.92 -11.75
CA LEU A 41 7.27 -14.67 -11.95
C LEU A 41 7.92 -15.88 -12.64
N ALA A 42 8.40 -15.64 -13.86
CA ALA A 42 9.15 -16.60 -14.65
C ALA A 42 10.59 -16.11 -14.87
N VAL A 43 11.49 -17.07 -14.93
CA VAL A 43 12.93 -16.84 -15.07
C VAL A 43 13.44 -17.63 -16.26
N VAL A 44 14.20 -16.98 -17.13
CA VAL A 44 14.93 -17.67 -18.19
C VAL A 44 16.40 -17.25 -18.19
N VAL A 45 17.26 -18.23 -18.00
CA VAL A 45 18.72 -18.04 -18.04
C VAL A 45 19.18 -18.10 -19.49
N ARG A 46 19.88 -17.05 -19.93
CA ARG A 46 20.59 -16.98 -21.22
C ARG A 46 22.09 -17.00 -20.95
N ALA A 47 22.88 -17.05 -22.02
CA ALA A 47 24.33 -17.17 -21.92
C ALA A 47 24.98 -16.08 -21.01
N SER A 48 24.51 -14.84 -21.07
CA SER A 48 25.07 -13.71 -20.31
C SER A 48 24.05 -12.91 -19.49
N THR A 49 22.78 -13.32 -19.50
CA THR A 49 21.69 -12.57 -18.87
C THR A 49 20.68 -13.50 -18.20
N ILE A 50 19.97 -12.96 -17.21
CA ILE A 50 18.79 -13.59 -16.63
C ILE A 50 17.60 -12.72 -17.02
N GLU A 51 16.69 -13.28 -17.80
CA GLU A 51 15.44 -12.64 -18.17
C GLU A 51 14.38 -12.96 -17.10
N LEU A 52 13.80 -11.91 -16.53
CA LEU A 52 12.72 -12.00 -15.55
C LEU A 52 11.45 -11.44 -16.20
N SER A 53 10.36 -12.20 -16.15
CA SER A 53 9.06 -11.77 -16.66
C SER A 53 7.98 -12.01 -15.62
N TRP A 54 7.07 -11.04 -15.46
CA TRP A 54 5.94 -11.12 -14.54
C TRP A 54 4.81 -10.19 -15.00
N THR A 55 3.60 -10.44 -14.52
CA THR A 55 2.49 -9.50 -14.65
C THR A 55 2.45 -8.58 -13.44
N ASN A 56 2.41 -7.27 -13.67
CA ASN A 56 2.29 -6.29 -12.59
C ASN A 56 0.97 -6.50 -11.80
N PRO A 57 1.02 -6.48 -10.45
CA PRO A 57 -0.18 -6.67 -9.65
C PRO A 57 -1.15 -5.51 -9.84
N THR A 58 -2.44 -5.81 -9.86
CA THR A 58 -3.52 -4.81 -9.98
C THR A 58 -4.25 -4.56 -8.68
N ARG A 59 -3.89 -5.30 -7.62
CA ARG A 59 -4.51 -5.24 -6.30
C ARG A 59 -3.47 -5.24 -5.18
N ARG A 60 -3.86 -4.68 -4.04
CA ARG A 60 -3.15 -4.78 -2.76
C ARG A 60 -3.46 -6.11 -2.05
N VAL A 61 -2.75 -6.39 -0.98
CA VAL A 61 -2.95 -7.59 -0.14
C VAL A 61 -4.37 -7.62 0.46
N ASP A 62 -4.94 -6.47 0.81
CA ASP A 62 -6.31 -6.33 1.31
C ASP A 62 -7.42 -6.45 0.22
N GLY A 63 -7.03 -6.68 -1.04
CA GLY A 63 -7.94 -6.81 -2.16
C GLY A 63 -8.39 -5.48 -2.79
N THR A 64 -7.98 -4.34 -2.25
CA THR A 64 -8.29 -3.03 -2.87
C THR A 64 -7.49 -2.83 -4.17
N PRO A 65 -7.98 -2.01 -5.12
CA PRO A 65 -7.25 -1.72 -6.36
C PRO A 65 -5.91 -1.02 -6.11
N LEU A 66 -4.86 -1.46 -6.81
CA LEU A 66 -3.57 -0.80 -6.88
C LEU A 66 -3.56 0.16 -8.08
N ARG A 67 -3.57 1.47 -7.83
CA ARG A 67 -3.68 2.51 -8.89
C ARG A 67 -2.43 3.39 -9.00
N ASP A 68 -1.49 3.21 -8.09
CA ASP A 68 -0.32 4.02 -7.82
C ASP A 68 0.98 3.23 -8.01
N LEU A 69 0.94 2.15 -8.80
CA LEU A 69 2.14 1.40 -9.16
C LEU A 69 3.00 2.23 -10.12
N THR A 70 4.16 2.68 -9.66
CA THR A 70 5.07 3.54 -10.44
C THR A 70 6.38 2.86 -10.85
N LEU A 71 6.85 1.89 -10.07
CA LEU A 71 8.15 1.26 -10.27
C LEU A 71 8.13 -0.20 -9.78
N ALA A 72 8.81 -1.08 -10.51
CA ALA A 72 9.27 -2.36 -10.01
C ALA A 72 10.79 -2.30 -9.81
N ARG A 73 11.28 -2.77 -8.67
CA ARG A 73 12.71 -2.86 -8.37
C ARG A 73 13.06 -4.32 -8.11
N VAL A 74 14.07 -4.81 -8.83
CA VAL A 74 14.60 -6.15 -8.66
C VAL A 74 15.77 -6.08 -7.69
N PHE A 75 15.77 -6.98 -6.71
CA PHE A 75 16.85 -7.15 -5.75
C PHE A 75 17.41 -8.56 -5.89
N ARG A 76 18.71 -8.70 -5.66
CA ARG A 76 19.42 -9.97 -5.70
C ARG A 76 20.34 -10.06 -4.49
N VAL A 77 20.38 -11.25 -3.91
CA VAL A 77 21.34 -11.64 -2.88
C VAL A 77 21.95 -12.96 -3.32
N ASP A 78 23.24 -13.14 -3.05
CA ASP A 78 23.89 -14.43 -3.23
C ASP A 78 23.76 -15.18 -1.90
N ASP A 79 22.98 -16.26 -1.89
CA ASP A 79 22.80 -17.13 -0.73
C ASP A 79 23.00 -18.61 -1.12
N ALA A 80 23.02 -19.49 -0.12
CA ALA A 80 23.15 -20.93 -0.35
C ALA A 80 21.87 -21.57 -0.94
N GLY A 81 20.82 -20.79 -1.21
CA GLY A 81 19.54 -21.27 -1.74
C GLY A 81 18.76 -22.20 -0.81
N GLY A 82 19.13 -22.29 0.47
CA GLY A 82 18.53 -23.21 1.43
C GLY A 82 17.37 -22.58 2.21
N GLY A 83 16.17 -23.16 2.09
CA GLY A 83 15.00 -22.84 2.92
C GLY A 83 13.86 -22.12 2.18
N GLU A 84 12.78 -21.84 2.91
CA GLU A 84 11.65 -21.07 2.40
C GLU A 84 12.06 -19.60 2.22
N PRO A 85 11.76 -18.96 1.06
CA PRO A 85 12.00 -17.54 0.87
C PRO A 85 11.33 -16.71 1.97
N LYS A 86 12.10 -15.85 2.64
CA LYS A 86 11.54 -14.90 3.60
C LYS A 86 10.76 -13.80 2.86
N PRO A 87 9.76 -13.17 3.49
CA PRO A 87 9.11 -12.00 2.89
C PRO A 87 10.12 -10.88 2.61
N ALA A 88 10.22 -10.45 1.35
CA ALA A 88 11.14 -9.40 0.92
C ALA A 88 10.61 -7.98 1.21
N MET A 89 10.26 -7.71 2.47
CA MET A 89 9.75 -6.40 2.91
C MET A 89 10.89 -5.41 3.16
N GLN A 90 10.73 -4.17 2.71
CA GLN A 90 11.73 -3.12 2.95
C GLN A 90 11.50 -2.43 4.30
N VAL A 91 12.52 -2.42 5.16
CA VAL A 91 12.56 -1.72 6.46
C VAL A 91 13.83 -0.87 6.50
N ASP A 92 13.69 0.43 6.73
CA ASP A 92 14.80 1.39 6.79
C ASP A 92 15.78 1.31 5.61
N GLY A 93 15.23 1.13 4.40
CA GLY A 93 16.01 1.03 3.17
C GLY A 93 16.58 -0.37 2.87
N ARG A 94 16.46 -1.34 3.78
CA ARG A 94 16.98 -2.71 3.64
C ARG A 94 15.86 -3.74 3.48
N ILE A 95 16.15 -4.89 2.87
CA ILE A 95 15.18 -6.00 2.84
C ILE A 95 15.35 -6.82 4.12
N ALA A 96 14.30 -6.83 4.94
CA ALA A 96 14.30 -7.58 6.19
C ALA A 96 14.56 -9.08 5.93
N GLY A 97 15.51 -9.65 6.66
CA GLY A 97 15.84 -11.08 6.60
C GLY A 97 16.84 -11.50 5.52
N TYR A 98 17.27 -10.57 4.66
CA TYR A 98 18.24 -10.78 3.57
C TYR A 98 19.50 -9.90 3.65
N THR A 99 19.65 -9.16 4.75
CA THR A 99 20.83 -8.32 5.07
C THR A 99 21.43 -8.71 6.39
#